data_AF-A0A067M8Z5-F1
#
_entry.id   AF-A0A067M8Z5-F1
#
_cell.length_a   1.000
_cell.length_b   1.000
_cell.length_c   1.000
_cell.angle_alpha   90.00
_cell.angle_beta   90.00
_cell.angle_gamma   90.00
#
_symmetry.space_group_name_H-M   'P 1'
#
loop_
_entity.id
_entity.type
_entity.pdbx_description
1 polymer ?
#
loop_
_entity_poly.entity_id
_entity_poly.type
_entity_poly.pdbx_seq_one_letter_code
_entity_poly.pdbx_strand_id
1 'polypeptide(L)'
;MEMPRVWWTNPGTWETMLYKGHSICLDDVRAVFAKTEDDLARLWDDKIMRGMKLDPIDYSGITNDLTNTHVGYSFLDDPRNTCFEDKEQFLRAVLANPDQRAWFFIQGDDGPTWNYLHLFEWLNSYGDGWKIRLTWCEKLSGGPGRASL
;
A
#
# COMPACT_ATOMS: atom_id res chain seq x y z
N MET A 1 -40.75 11.06 -3.97
CA MET A 1 -39.77 11.33 -5.04
C MET A 1 -38.43 11.48 -4.33
N GLU A 2 -37.55 10.47 -4.40
CA GLU A 2 -36.22 10.57 -3.76
C GLU A 2 -35.35 11.52 -4.58
N MET A 3 -34.69 12.49 -3.92
CA MET A 3 -33.73 13.34 -4.62
C MET A 3 -32.53 12.49 -5.09
N PRO A 4 -31.96 12.80 -6.27
CA PRO A 4 -30.75 12.16 -6.75
C PRO A 4 -29.64 12.25 -5.71
N ARG A 5 -28.97 11.14 -5.42
CA ARG A 5 -27.87 11.10 -4.44
C ARG A 5 -26.62 11.85 -4.92
N VAL A 6 -26.50 12.03 -6.24
CA VAL A 6 -25.44 12.77 -6.92
C VAL A 6 -26.10 13.73 -7.89
N TRP A 7 -25.72 15.00 -7.84
CA TRP A 7 -26.18 16.02 -8.78
C TRP A 7 -25.02 16.91 -9.20
N TRP A 8 -24.64 16.88 -10.48
CA TRP A 8 -23.61 17.78 -11.02
C TRP A 8 -24.15 19.21 -11.07
N THR A 9 -23.45 20.13 -10.43
CA THR A 9 -23.90 21.53 -10.32
C THR A 9 -23.33 22.43 -11.40
N ASN A 10 -22.27 21.99 -12.10
CA ASN A 10 -21.62 22.74 -13.16
C ASN A 10 -21.60 21.94 -14.48
N PRO A 11 -22.69 22.00 -15.27
CA PRO A 11 -22.72 21.39 -16.59
C PRO A 11 -21.75 22.14 -17.53
N GLY A 12 -20.72 21.43 -18.01
CA GLY A 12 -19.68 21.97 -18.89
C GLY A 12 -18.29 21.57 -18.43
N THR A 13 -17.92 21.91 -17.19
CA THR A 13 -16.62 21.52 -16.62
C THR A 13 -16.69 20.21 -15.83
N TRP A 14 -17.87 19.87 -15.27
CA TRP A 14 -18.07 18.65 -14.48
C TRP A 14 -17.13 18.56 -13.26
N GLU A 15 -16.80 19.70 -12.67
CA GLU A 15 -15.86 19.77 -11.54
C GLU A 15 -16.56 19.76 -10.18
N THR A 16 -17.84 20.14 -10.11
CA THR A 16 -18.56 20.25 -8.84
C THR A 16 -19.85 19.44 -8.85
N MET A 17 -20.08 18.69 -7.78
CA MET A 17 -21.31 17.93 -7.56
C MET A 17 -21.85 18.10 -6.14
N LEU A 18 -23.15 17.86 -5.97
CA LEU A 18 -23.77 17.61 -4.68
C LEU A 18 -23.84 16.11 -4.47
N TYR A 19 -23.15 15.61 -3.45
CA TYR A 19 -23.28 14.25 -2.96
C TYR A 19 -24.06 14.27 -1.65
N LYS A 20 -25.27 13.70 -1.64
CA LYS A 20 -26.19 13.72 -0.48
C LYS A 20 -26.42 15.14 0.09
N GLY A 21 -26.46 16.15 -0.77
CA GLY A 21 -26.63 17.55 -0.39
C GLY A 21 -25.35 18.29 0.02
N HIS A 22 -24.21 17.61 0.09
CA HIS A 22 -22.91 18.24 0.33
C HIS A 22 -22.20 18.54 -0.99
N SER A 23 -21.69 19.76 -1.14
CA SER A 23 -20.88 20.11 -2.31
C SER A 23 -19.51 19.44 -2.22
N ILE A 24 -19.11 18.82 -3.32
CA ILE A 24 -17.80 18.19 -3.53
C ILE A 24 -17.21 18.79 -4.81
N CYS A 25 -15.99 19.30 -4.71
CA CYS A 25 -15.18 19.68 -5.87
C CYS A 25 -14.24 18.54 -6.26
N LEU A 26 -14.05 18.33 -7.55
CA LEU A 26 -13.12 17.35 -8.10
C LEU A 26 -11.68 17.62 -7.64
N ASP A 27 -11.30 18.89 -7.50
CA ASP A 27 -9.97 19.26 -7.00
C ASP A 27 -9.78 18.89 -5.53
N ASP A 28 -10.82 18.93 -4.71
CA ASP A 28 -10.75 18.44 -3.33
C ASP A 28 -10.50 16.93 -3.30
N VAL A 29 -11.16 16.17 -4.20
CA VAL A 29 -10.95 14.73 -4.34
C VAL A 29 -9.52 14.43 -4.79
N ARG A 30 -9.00 15.18 -5.77
CA ARG A 30 -7.60 15.08 -6.23
C ARG A 30 -6.62 15.42 -5.11
N ALA A 31 -6.90 16.44 -4.32
CA ALA A 31 -6.08 16.84 -3.18
C ALA A 31 -6.03 15.75 -2.09
N VAL A 32 -7.17 15.11 -1.80
CA VAL A 32 -7.21 13.94 -0.91
C VAL A 32 -6.32 12.83 -1.45
N PHE A 33 -6.33 12.59 -2.76
CA PHE A 33 -5.49 11.56 -3.36
C PHE A 33 -4.01 11.89 -3.22
N ALA A 34 -3.58 13.07 -3.65
CA ALA A 34 -2.19 13.53 -3.52
C ALA A 34 -1.70 13.43 -2.07
N LYS A 35 -2.49 13.91 -1.10
CA LYS A 35 -2.17 13.80 0.32
C LYS A 35 -2.01 12.34 0.76
N THR A 36 -2.87 11.44 0.27
CA THR A 36 -2.79 10.02 0.59
C THR A 36 -1.50 9.38 0.05
N GLU A 37 -1.00 9.85 -1.10
CA GLU A 37 0.29 9.41 -1.67
C GLU A 37 1.46 9.84 -0.78
N ASP A 38 1.45 11.12 -0.38
CA ASP A 38 2.45 11.68 0.54
C ASP A 38 2.44 10.96 1.89
N ASP A 39 1.25 10.71 2.45
CA ASP A 39 1.08 10.00 3.71
C ASP A 39 1.61 8.56 3.61
N LEU A 40 1.38 7.88 2.47
CA LEU A 40 1.94 6.54 2.24
C LEU A 40 3.47 6.57 2.17
N ALA A 41 4.04 7.53 1.44
CA ALA A 41 5.49 7.65 1.31
C ALA A 41 6.16 7.87 2.68
N ARG A 42 5.60 8.78 3.49
CA ARG A 42 6.09 9.05 4.86
C ARG A 42 5.93 7.83 5.76
N LEU A 43 4.75 7.19 5.75
CA LEU A 43 4.50 6.00 6.55
C LEU A 43 5.47 4.87 6.18
N TRP A 44 5.71 4.68 4.88
CA TRP A 44 6.64 3.68 4.38
C TRP A 44 8.07 3.96 4.86
N ASP A 45 8.58 5.17 4.65
CA ASP A 45 9.97 5.49 5.00
C ASP A 45 10.19 5.57 6.53
N ASP A 46 9.32 6.30 7.23
CA ASP A 46 9.53 6.64 8.64
C ASP A 46 9.13 5.53 9.60
N LYS A 47 8.06 4.78 9.29
CA LYS A 47 7.45 3.82 10.23
C LYS A 47 7.69 2.37 9.85
N ILE A 48 7.57 2.03 8.57
CA ILE A 48 7.73 0.64 8.10
C ILE A 48 9.22 0.33 7.87
N MET A 49 9.89 1.15 7.08
CA MET A 49 11.32 1.02 6.78
C MET A 49 12.19 1.59 7.88
N ARG A 50 11.67 2.55 8.67
CA ARG A 50 12.39 3.23 9.77
C ARG A 50 13.76 3.77 9.30
N GLY A 51 13.78 4.34 8.10
CA GLY A 51 14.97 4.88 7.44
C GLY A 51 15.97 3.84 6.91
N MET A 52 15.65 2.53 7.00
CA MET A 52 16.47 1.49 6.38
C MET A 52 16.34 1.55 4.85
N LYS A 53 17.48 1.43 4.17
CA LYS A 53 17.54 1.32 2.71
C LYS A 53 17.85 -0.11 2.36
N LEU A 54 16.91 -0.77 1.69
CA LEU A 54 17.13 -2.08 1.09
C LEU A 54 17.72 -1.90 -0.31
N ASP A 55 18.40 -2.93 -0.80
CA ASP A 55 18.88 -2.93 -2.16
C ASP A 55 17.68 -2.85 -3.12
N PRO A 56 17.72 -1.97 -4.14
CA PRO A 56 16.63 -1.85 -5.09
C PRO A 56 16.36 -3.18 -5.79
N ILE A 57 15.08 -3.54 -5.90
CA ILE A 57 14.66 -4.65 -6.75
C ILE A 57 14.69 -4.16 -8.20
N ASP A 58 15.39 -4.90 -9.06
CA ASP A 58 15.30 -4.67 -10.50
C ASP A 58 13.97 -5.23 -11.02
N TYR A 59 13.06 -4.33 -11.33
CA TYR A 59 11.75 -4.68 -11.91
C TYR A 59 11.83 -4.87 -13.43
N SER A 60 13.00 -4.67 -14.06
CA SER A 60 13.17 -4.93 -15.48
C SER A 60 13.12 -6.43 -15.76
N GLY A 61 12.29 -6.83 -16.74
CA GLY A 61 12.21 -8.23 -17.15
C GLY A 61 11.33 -9.14 -16.29
N ILE A 62 10.45 -8.59 -15.44
CA ILE A 62 9.43 -9.41 -14.74
C ILE A 62 8.57 -10.14 -15.77
N THR A 63 8.55 -11.45 -15.64
CA THR A 63 7.76 -12.36 -16.47
C THR A 63 6.47 -12.73 -15.75
N ASN A 64 5.33 -12.61 -16.43
CA ASN A 64 4.03 -13.03 -15.91
C ASN A 64 3.34 -13.93 -16.94
N ASP A 65 3.05 -15.17 -16.57
CA ASP A 65 2.28 -16.10 -17.41
C ASP A 65 0.79 -15.86 -17.22
N LEU A 66 0.23 -15.00 -18.06
CA LEU A 66 -1.20 -14.69 -18.06
C LEU A 66 -2.08 -15.86 -18.50
N THR A 67 -1.50 -16.94 -19.04
CA THR A 67 -2.24 -18.15 -19.43
C THR A 67 -2.32 -19.18 -18.30
N ASN A 68 -1.56 -18.98 -17.22
CA ASN A 68 -1.54 -19.89 -16.09
C ASN A 68 -2.81 -19.73 -15.24
N THR A 69 -3.69 -20.73 -15.32
CA THR A 69 -4.94 -20.79 -14.56
C THR A 69 -4.82 -21.58 -13.24
N HIS A 70 -3.60 -21.93 -12.81
CA HIS A 70 -3.40 -22.66 -11.57
C HIS A 70 -3.82 -21.79 -10.38
N VAL A 71 -4.63 -22.37 -9.49
CA VAL A 71 -5.08 -21.69 -8.27
C VAL A 71 -3.86 -21.38 -7.39
N GLY A 72 -3.66 -20.11 -7.08
CA GLY A 72 -2.48 -19.65 -6.31
C GLY A 72 -1.26 -19.30 -7.15
N TYR A 73 -1.36 -19.30 -8.49
CA TYR A 73 -0.32 -18.68 -9.30
C TYR A 73 -0.19 -17.18 -8.98
N SER A 74 1.05 -16.74 -8.81
CA SER A 74 1.44 -15.34 -8.63
C SER A 74 2.77 -15.14 -9.34
N PHE A 75 2.92 -14.05 -10.09
CA PHE A 75 4.21 -13.71 -10.70
C PHE A 75 5.32 -13.51 -9.65
N LEU A 76 4.97 -13.22 -8.39
CA LEU A 76 5.92 -13.09 -7.28
C LEU A 76 6.59 -14.42 -6.90
N ASP A 77 5.94 -15.54 -7.19
CA ASP A 77 6.46 -16.89 -6.93
C ASP A 77 6.86 -17.61 -8.23
N ASP A 78 6.87 -16.90 -9.37
CA ASP A 78 7.32 -17.45 -10.64
C ASP A 78 8.84 -17.62 -10.62
N PRO A 79 9.38 -18.84 -10.85
CA PRO A 79 10.81 -19.10 -10.76
C PRO A 79 11.65 -18.34 -11.79
N ARG A 80 11.02 -17.72 -12.81
CA ARG A 80 11.70 -16.84 -13.76
C ARG A 80 12.00 -15.45 -13.16
N ASN A 81 11.30 -15.07 -12.10
CA ASN A 81 11.44 -13.77 -11.43
C ASN A 81 12.33 -13.89 -10.20
N THR A 82 13.63 -14.10 -10.41
CA THR A 82 14.61 -14.29 -9.33
C THR A 82 14.76 -13.06 -8.44
N CYS A 83 14.33 -11.87 -8.88
CA CYS A 83 14.36 -10.64 -8.11
C CYS A 83 13.47 -10.63 -6.85
N PHE A 84 12.60 -11.64 -6.68
CA PHE A 84 11.78 -11.83 -5.47
C PHE A 84 12.24 -12.99 -4.57
N GLU A 85 13.37 -13.64 -4.87
CA GLU A 85 13.84 -14.80 -4.11
C GLU A 85 14.24 -14.45 -2.67
N ASP A 86 14.77 -13.25 -2.44
CA ASP A 86 15.20 -12.81 -1.12
C ASP A 86 14.04 -12.30 -0.25
N LYS A 87 13.26 -13.24 0.30
CA LYS A 87 12.15 -12.94 1.22
C LYS A 87 12.61 -12.44 2.59
N GLU A 88 13.90 -12.53 2.91
CA GLU A 88 14.47 -12.21 4.23
C GLU A 88 15.29 -10.91 4.25
N GLN A 89 15.39 -10.20 3.12
CA GLN A 89 16.19 -9.00 2.97
C GLN A 89 15.96 -7.97 4.09
N PHE A 90 14.69 -7.72 4.42
CA PHE A 90 14.30 -6.79 5.47
C PHE A 90 14.78 -7.24 6.86
N LEU A 91 14.57 -8.52 7.20
CA LEU A 91 14.99 -9.05 8.50
C LEU A 91 16.50 -9.01 8.65
N ARG A 92 17.25 -9.32 7.58
CA ARG A 92 18.71 -9.20 7.57
C ARG A 92 19.17 -7.77 7.77
N ALA A 93 18.52 -6.80 7.13
CA ALA A 93 18.81 -5.38 7.34
C ALA A 93 18.55 -4.93 8.79
N VAL A 94 17.45 -5.41 9.40
CA VAL A 94 17.15 -5.17 10.83
C VAL A 94 18.25 -5.75 11.72
N LEU A 95 18.69 -6.98 11.47
CA LEU A 95 19.71 -7.65 12.30
C LEU A 95 21.11 -7.06 12.12
N ALA A 96 21.42 -6.55 10.93
CA ALA A 96 22.70 -5.91 10.62
C ALA A 96 22.84 -4.51 11.23
N ASN A 97 21.72 -3.82 11.49
CA ASN A 97 21.72 -2.50 12.12
C ASN A 97 21.47 -2.62 13.65
N PRO A 98 22.45 -2.27 14.51
CA PRO A 98 22.32 -2.40 15.96
C PRO A 98 21.13 -1.65 16.56
N ASP A 99 20.82 -0.45 16.07
CA ASP A 99 19.72 0.38 16.57
C ASP A 99 18.36 -0.23 16.20
N GLN A 100 18.24 -0.77 14.99
CA GLN A 100 17.04 -1.45 14.52
C GLN A 100 16.84 -2.77 15.24
N ARG A 101 17.92 -3.55 15.41
CA ARG A 101 17.92 -4.79 16.16
C ARG A 101 17.48 -4.56 17.61
N ALA A 102 18.03 -3.56 18.30
CA ALA A 102 17.65 -3.25 19.69
C ALA A 102 16.20 -2.77 19.83
N TRP A 103 15.64 -2.19 18.76
CA TRP A 103 14.24 -1.79 18.75
C TRP A 103 13.29 -2.98 18.58
N PHE A 104 13.59 -3.88 17.65
CA PHE A 104 12.76 -5.06 17.37
C PHE A 104 12.99 -6.22 18.35
N PHE A 105 14.15 -6.32 18.97
CA PHE A 105 14.52 -7.45 19.83
C PHE A 105 14.98 -7.00 21.22
N ILE A 106 14.57 -7.73 22.24
CA ILE A 106 15.04 -7.62 23.62
C ILE A 106 15.76 -8.89 24.03
N GLN A 107 16.60 -8.80 25.07
CA GLN A 107 17.21 -9.98 25.66
C GLN A 107 16.17 -10.67 26.56
N GLY A 108 15.76 -11.88 26.19
CA GLY A 108 14.99 -12.79 27.03
C GLY A 108 15.88 -13.82 27.72
N ASP A 109 15.24 -14.65 28.56
CA ASP A 109 15.90 -15.67 29.36
C ASP A 109 16.62 -16.73 28.50
N ASP A 110 16.03 -17.12 27.37
CA ASP A 110 16.58 -18.12 26.43
C ASP A 110 17.28 -17.51 25.21
N GLY A 111 17.51 -16.18 25.21
CA GLY A 111 18.12 -15.46 24.08
C GLY A 111 17.28 -14.29 23.57
N PRO A 112 17.61 -13.74 22.38
CA PRO A 112 16.88 -12.62 21.82
C PRO A 112 15.43 -12.99 21.50
N THR A 113 14.48 -12.20 22.02
CA THR A 113 13.05 -12.34 21.75
C THR A 113 12.49 -11.05 21.16
N TRP A 114 11.33 -11.13 20.51
CA TRP A 114 10.69 -9.95 19.94
C TRP A 114 10.27 -8.97 21.03
N ASN A 115 10.56 -7.69 20.79
CA ASN A 115 9.92 -6.61 21.50
C ASN A 115 8.46 -6.49 21.03
N TYR A 116 7.55 -7.20 21.69
CA TYR A 116 6.14 -7.27 21.26
C TYR A 116 5.47 -5.90 21.13
N LEU A 117 5.82 -4.93 21.97
CA LEU A 117 5.24 -3.59 21.90
C LEU A 117 5.60 -2.91 20.58
N HIS A 118 6.90 -2.89 20.24
CA HIS A 118 7.39 -2.27 19.01
C HIS A 118 7.03 -3.08 17.76
N LEU A 119 7.02 -4.41 17.85
CA LEU A 119 6.54 -5.26 16.77
C LEU A 119 5.06 -4.99 16.46
N PHE A 120 4.23 -4.83 17.49
CA PHE A 120 2.82 -4.49 17.32
C PHE A 120 2.63 -3.10 16.71
N GLU A 121 3.39 -2.11 17.18
CA GLU A 121 3.41 -0.76 16.59
C GLU A 121 3.79 -0.78 15.09
N TRP A 122 4.81 -1.57 14.76
CA TRP A 122 5.25 -1.75 13.37
C TRP A 122 4.19 -2.44 12.52
N LEU A 123 3.58 -3.52 13.02
CA LEU A 123 2.50 -4.24 12.32
C LEU A 123 1.27 -3.37 12.08
N ASN A 124 0.91 -2.50 13.04
CA ASN A 124 -0.17 -1.54 12.83
C ASN A 124 0.17 -0.53 11.73
N SER A 125 1.40 0.01 11.75
CA SER A 125 1.88 0.93 10.71
C SER A 125 1.87 0.26 9.33
N TYR A 126 2.29 -1.00 9.27
CA TYR A 126 2.23 -1.82 8.05
C TYR A 126 0.79 -2.04 7.57
N GLY A 127 -0.13 -2.32 8.51
CA GLY A 127 -1.56 -2.45 8.23
C GLY A 127 -2.19 -1.17 7.69
N ASP A 128 -1.82 -0.01 8.24
CA ASP A 128 -2.29 1.29 7.76
C ASP A 128 -1.77 1.60 6.34
N GLY A 129 -0.51 1.24 6.04
CA GLY A 129 0.04 1.34 4.70
C GLY A 129 -0.72 0.46 3.70
N TRP A 130 -1.10 -0.75 4.11
CA TRP A 130 -1.94 -1.64 3.30
C TRP A 130 -3.32 -1.06 3.00
N LYS A 131 -3.99 -0.42 3.97
CA LYS A 131 -5.28 0.25 3.75
C LYS A 131 -5.18 1.35 2.70
N ILE A 132 -4.12 2.16 2.77
CA ILE A 132 -3.87 3.20 1.78
C ILE A 132 -3.66 2.59 0.39
N ARG A 133 -2.85 1.52 0.29
CA ARG A 133 -2.59 0.81 -0.97
C ARG A 133 -3.85 0.17 -1.56
N LEU A 134 -4.72 -0.41 -0.73
CA LEU A 134 -6.02 -0.92 -1.19
C LEU A 134 -6.89 0.20 -1.76
N THR A 135 -6.90 1.36 -1.12
CA THR A 135 -7.61 2.54 -1.63
C THR A 135 -7.05 2.96 -2.99
N TRP A 136 -5.74 2.87 -3.20
CA TRP A 136 -5.12 3.11 -4.51
C TRP A 136 -5.53 2.10 -5.57
N CYS A 137 -5.61 0.81 -5.24
CA CYS A 137 -6.09 -0.21 -6.18
C CYS A 137 -7.49 0.16 -6.71
N GLU A 138 -8.40 0.58 -5.83
CA GLU A 138 -9.73 1.05 -6.23
C GLU A 138 -9.69 2.32 -7.10
N LYS A 139 -8.79 3.27 -6.79
CA LYS A 139 -8.61 4.50 -7.59
C LYS A 139 -8.12 4.22 -9.01
N LEU A 140 -7.12 3.35 -9.16
CA LEU A 140 -6.40 3.12 -10.43
C LEU A 140 -7.06 2.07 -11.31
N SER A 141 -7.67 1.05 -10.71
CA SER A 141 -8.27 -0.06 -11.46
C SER A 141 -9.64 0.33 -12.04
N GLY A 142 -10.22 1.42 -11.52
CA GLY A 142 -11.62 1.76 -11.71
C GLY A 142 -12.54 0.72 -11.07
N GLY A 143 -13.74 1.12 -10.65
CA GLY A 143 -14.80 0.12 -10.56
C GLY A 143 -15.01 -0.44 -11.96
N PRO A 144 -15.28 -1.76 -12.15
CA PRO A 144 -15.68 -2.26 -13.45
C PRO A 144 -16.79 -1.34 -13.94
N GLY A 145 -16.55 -0.63 -15.03
CA GLY A 145 -17.57 0.17 -15.68
C GLY A 145 -18.69 -0.81 -15.90
N ARG A 146 -19.78 -0.69 -15.13
CA ARG A 146 -21.00 -1.42 -15.43
C ARG A 146 -21.43 -0.86 -16.76
N ALA A 147 -20.93 -1.47 -17.83
CA ALA A 147 -21.50 -1.39 -19.15
C ALA A 147 -22.89 -2.04 -19.02
N SER A 148 -23.83 -1.28 -18.47
CA SER A 148 -25.24 -1.47 -18.73
C SER A 148 -25.44 -1.10 -20.19
N LEU A 149 -25.22 -2.08 -21.06
CA LEU A 149 -26.01 -2.23 -22.27
C LEU A 149 -27.43 -2.63 -21.87
#